data_AF-A0A8T1CE93-F1
#
_entry.id   AF-A0A8T1CE93-F1
#
_cell.length_a   1.000
_cell.length_b   1.000
_cell.length_c   1.000
_cell.angle_alpha   90.00
_cell.angle_beta   90.00
_cell.angle_gamma   90.00
#
_symmetry.space_group_name_H-M   'P 1'
#
loop_
_entity.id
_entity.type
_entity.pdbx_description
1 polymer ?
#
loop_
_entity_poly.entity_id
_entity_poly.type
_entity_poly.pdbx_seq_one_letter_code
_entity_poly.pdbx_strand_id
1 'polypeptide(L)'
;MGFHFASALLKVILGIPITFRDYEDLDPVTYKSVKWMLEHNGADKLGLDFTATRRDAVGNLVTVELVPSGGNISVTDENKHEFAERWLRYFLLEAFQISCTCF
;
A
#
# COMPACT_ATOMS: atom_id res chain seq x y z
N MET A 1 -10.24 1.14 16.26
CA MET A 1 -9.31 0.95 15.12
C MET A 1 -9.65 -0.25 14.21
N GLY A 2 -10.89 -0.80 14.21
CA GLY A 2 -11.24 -1.94 13.33
C GLY A 2 -12.30 -1.64 12.25
N PHE A 3 -13.08 -0.57 12.40
CA PHE A 3 -14.24 -0.31 11.55
C PHE A 3 -13.88 0.40 10.23
N HIS A 4 -12.90 1.31 10.25
CA HIS A 4 -12.44 2.02 9.04
C HIS A 4 -11.73 1.09 8.05
N PHE A 5 -11.00 0.10 8.58
CA PHE A 5 -10.32 -0.92 7.79
C PHE A 5 -11.31 -1.78 6.97
N ALA A 6 -12.43 -2.19 7.60
CA ALA A 6 -13.47 -2.96 6.93
C ALA A 6 -14.14 -2.17 5.79
N SER A 7 -14.34 -0.86 5.95
CA SER A 7 -14.97 -0.01 4.92
C SER A 7 -14.08 0.18 3.69
N ALA A 8 -12.79 0.45 3.88
CA ALA A 8 -11.83 0.57 2.78
C ALA A 8 -11.72 -0.76 2.01
N LEU A 9 -11.70 -1.88 2.72
CA LEU A 9 -11.60 -3.17 2.06
C LEU A 9 -12.90 -3.61 1.36
N LEU A 10 -14.07 -3.32 1.94
CA LEU A 10 -15.35 -3.56 1.26
C LEU A 10 -15.38 -2.85 -0.10
N LYS A 11 -14.84 -1.63 -0.19
CA LYS A 11 -14.71 -0.90 -1.46
C LYS A 11 -13.80 -1.64 -2.45
N VAL A 12 -12.65 -2.16 -2.03
CA VAL A 12 -11.77 -2.97 -2.91
C VAL A 12 -12.46 -4.22 -3.42
N ILE A 13 -13.12 -4.98 -2.54
CA ILE A 13 -13.82 -6.22 -2.91
C ILE A 13 -14.95 -5.91 -3.90
N LEU A 14 -15.64 -4.78 -3.71
CA LEU A 14 -16.71 -4.31 -4.60
C LEU A 14 -16.20 -3.67 -5.90
N GLY A 15 -14.88 -3.56 -6.11
CA GLY A 15 -14.29 -2.89 -7.28
C GLY A 15 -14.48 -1.38 -7.29
N ILE A 16 -14.82 -0.79 -6.13
CA ILE A 16 -14.96 0.64 -5.96
C ILE A 16 -13.57 1.23 -5.73
N PRO A 17 -13.16 2.26 -6.50
CA PRO A 17 -11.88 2.92 -6.28
C PRO A 17 -11.86 3.53 -4.87
N ILE A 18 -10.84 3.19 -4.09
CA ILE A 18 -10.69 3.76 -2.75
C ILE A 18 -10.40 5.25 -2.91
N THR A 19 -11.14 6.07 -2.18
CA THR A 19 -10.92 7.50 -2.10
C THR A 19 -9.77 7.81 -1.13
N PHE A 20 -8.96 8.83 -1.44
CA PHE A 20 -7.87 9.32 -0.57
C PHE A 20 -8.29 9.56 0.88
N ARG A 21 -9.56 9.91 1.09
CA ARG A 21 -10.15 10.14 2.42
C ARG A 21 -10.24 8.88 3.28
N ASP A 22 -10.52 7.73 2.67
CA ASP A 22 -10.56 6.44 3.39
C ASP A 22 -9.17 6.05 3.92
N TYR A 23 -8.11 6.57 3.30
CA TYR A 23 -6.72 6.31 3.67
C TYR A 23 -6.32 7.09 4.93
N GLU A 24 -6.76 8.34 5.06
CA GLU A 24 -6.54 9.17 6.25
C GLU A 24 -7.15 8.53 7.50
N ASP A 25 -8.34 7.94 7.36
CA ASP A 25 -9.04 7.21 8.43
C ASP A 25 -8.38 5.87 8.78
N LEU A 26 -7.63 5.27 7.85
CA LEU A 26 -7.04 3.94 8.00
C LEU A 26 -5.66 4.00 8.64
N ASP A 27 -4.77 4.83 8.09
CA ASP A 27 -3.46 5.10 8.67
C ASP A 27 -2.99 6.51 8.31
N PRO A 28 -3.19 7.51 9.21
CA PRO A 28 -2.88 8.90 8.91
C PRO A 28 -1.37 9.16 8.75
N VAL A 29 -0.50 8.26 9.25
CA VAL A 29 0.95 8.38 9.13
C VAL A 29 1.38 7.99 7.72
N THR A 30 0.97 6.81 7.28
CA THR A 30 1.22 6.30 5.93
C THR A 30 0.56 7.19 4.89
N TYR A 31 -0.66 7.66 5.15
CA TYR A 31 -1.34 8.64 4.32
C TYR A 31 -0.49 9.88 4.07
N LYS A 32 0.08 10.47 5.13
CA LYS A 32 0.95 11.65 5.00
C LYS A 32 2.19 11.36 4.15
N SER A 33 2.81 10.19 4.31
CA SER A 33 3.97 9.79 3.50
C SER A 33 3.61 9.62 2.03
N VAL A 34 2.50 8.94 1.73
CA VAL A 34 2.02 8.74 0.35
C VAL A 34 1.58 10.05 -0.26
N LYS A 35 0.83 10.88 0.47
CA LYS A 35 0.42 12.22 0.03
C LYS A 35 1.63 13.10 -0.25
N TRP A 36 2.64 13.08 0.61
CA TRP A 36 3.89 13.81 0.40
C TRP A 36 4.60 13.37 -0.88
N MET A 37 4.67 12.06 -1.14
CA MET A 37 5.23 11.52 -2.39
C MET A 37 4.44 11.94 -3.63
N LEU A 38 3.11 12.04 -3.53
CA LEU A 38 2.26 12.46 -4.64
C LEU A 38 2.35 13.96 -4.92
N GLU A 39 2.44 14.77 -3.85
CA GLU A 39 2.54 16.23 -3.94
C GLU A 39 3.95 16.71 -4.33
N HIS A 40 5.00 15.95 -4.00
CA HIS A 40 6.38 16.29 -4.37
C HIS A 40 6.79 15.60 -5.67
N ASN A 41 7.56 16.34 -6.48
CA ASN A 41 8.15 15.84 -7.71
C ASN A 41 9.58 15.37 -7.43
N GLY A 42 9.98 14.24 -8.00
CA GLY A 42 11.26 13.58 -7.75
C GLY A 42 11.13 12.21 -7.09
N ALA A 43 10.05 11.48 -7.35
CA ALA A 43 9.88 10.11 -6.85
C ALA A 43 11.05 9.18 -7.28
N ASP A 44 11.61 9.44 -8.46
CA ASP A 44 12.82 8.77 -8.98
C ASP A 44 14.04 8.91 -8.03
N LYS A 45 14.18 10.06 -7.37
CA LYS A 45 15.28 10.32 -6.42
C LYS A 45 15.11 9.60 -5.09
N LEU A 46 13.92 9.08 -4.80
CA LEU A 46 13.68 8.30 -3.59
C LEU A 46 14.27 6.90 -3.71
N GLY A 47 14.63 6.45 -4.93
CA GLY A 47 15.15 5.11 -5.17
C GLY A 47 14.14 4.03 -4.77
N LEU A 48 12.84 4.35 -4.90
CA LEU A 48 11.77 3.40 -4.62
C LEU A 48 11.51 2.54 -5.86
N ASP A 49 11.24 1.27 -5.61
CA ASP A 49 10.84 0.28 -6.59
C ASP A 49 9.46 -0.27 -6.24
N PHE A 50 8.85 -1.05 -7.13
CA PHE A 50 7.53 -1.64 -6.89
C PHE A 50 7.62 -2.89 -5.99
N THR A 51 8.37 -2.80 -4.90
CA THR A 51 8.40 -3.81 -3.84
C THR A 51 7.86 -3.26 -2.54
N ALA A 52 7.33 -4.16 -1.71
CA ALA A 52 6.92 -3.86 -0.34
C ALA A 52 7.70 -4.74 0.62
N THR A 53 8.27 -4.14 1.65
CA THR A 53 8.92 -4.88 2.74
C THR A 53 7.89 -5.13 3.83
N ARG A 54 7.65 -6.39 4.18
CA ARG A 54 6.80 -6.77 5.31
C ARG A 54 7.57 -7.60 6.33
N ARG A 55 6.98 -7.75 7.51
CA ARG A 55 7.45 -8.70 8.52
C ARG A 55 6.60 -9.96 8.46
N ASP A 56 7.24 -11.11 8.26
CA ASP A 56 6.59 -12.40 8.27
C ASP A 56 6.14 -12.81 9.69
N ALA A 57 5.32 -13.85 9.84
CA ALA A 57 4.84 -14.36 11.13
C ALA A 57 5.98 -14.71 12.11
N VAL A 58 7.17 -15.04 11.59
CA VAL A 58 8.37 -15.36 12.37
C VAL A 58 9.21 -14.13 12.73
N GLY A 59 8.81 -12.94 12.27
CA GLY A 59 9.50 -11.69 12.55
C GLY A 59 10.57 -11.30 11.53
N ASN A 60 10.76 -12.07 10.46
CA ASN A 60 11.74 -11.79 9.41
C ASN A 60 11.23 -10.73 8.43
N LEU A 61 12.11 -9.86 7.95
CA LEU A 61 11.77 -8.94 6.86
C LEU A 61 11.78 -9.71 5.54
N VAL A 62 10.64 -9.69 4.84
CA VAL A 62 10.50 -10.27 3.52
C VAL A 62 10.07 -9.18 2.55
N THR A 63 10.77 -9.10 1.43
CA THR A 63 10.45 -8.19 0.34
C THR A 63 9.56 -8.91 -0.65
N VAL A 64 8.41 -8.34 -0.95
CA VAL A 64 7.46 -8.86 -1.94
C VAL A 64 7.33 -7.89 -3.09
N GLU A 65 7.09 -8.41 -4.29
CA GLU A 65 6.87 -7.58 -5.47
C GLU A 65 5.38 -7.23 -5.60
N LEU A 66 5.05 -5.93 -5.68
CA LEU A 66 3.66 -5.44 -5.83
C LEU A 66 3.11 -5.69 -7.24
N VAL A 67 4.01 -5.81 -8.22
CA VAL A 67 3.73 -6.07 -9.63
C VAL A 67 4.74 -7.10 -10.14
N PRO A 68 4.43 -7.86 -11.22
CA PRO A 68 5.41 -8.74 -11.83
C PRO A 68 6.65 -7.96 -12.27
N SER A 69 7.83 -8.38 -11.84
CA SER A 69 9.11 -7.68 -12.04
C SER A 69 9.19 -6.30 -11.36
N GLY A 70 8.48 -6.11 -10.25
CA GLY A 70 8.42 -4.85 -9.52
C GLY A 70 9.77 -4.37 -9.00
N GLY A 71 10.70 -5.28 -8.69
CA GLY A 71 12.07 -4.91 -8.30
C GLY A 71 12.90 -4.27 -9.43
N ASN A 72 12.45 -4.37 -10.68
CA ASN A 72 13.12 -3.76 -11.83
C ASN A 72 12.39 -2.52 -12.36
N ILE A 73 11.29 -2.13 -11.72
CA ILE A 73 10.49 -0.97 -12.09
C ILE A 73 10.72 0.09 -11.01
N SER A 74 11.34 1.19 -11.39
CA SER A 74 11.53 2.35 -10.51
C SER A 74 10.25 3.18 -10.45
N VAL A 75 9.95 3.70 -9.26
CA VAL A 75 8.81 4.59 -9.04
C VAL A 75 9.16 5.98 -9.55
N THR A 76 8.61 6.35 -10.69
CA THR A 76 8.73 7.69 -11.27
C THR A 76 7.52 8.56 -10.92
N ASP A 77 7.60 9.87 -11.19
CA ASP A 77 6.48 10.79 -10.98
C ASP A 77 5.23 10.47 -11.83
N GLU A 78 5.41 9.74 -12.93
CA GLU A 78 4.31 9.28 -13.78
C GLU A 78 3.64 8.03 -13.18
N ASN A 79 4.43 7.18 -12.52
CA ASN A 79 3.98 5.87 -12.00
C ASN A 79 3.68 5.88 -10.49
N LYS A 80 3.99 6.96 -9.76
CA LYS A 80 3.77 7.07 -8.31
C LYS A 80 2.31 6.92 -7.89
N HIS A 81 1.37 7.31 -8.75
CA HIS A 81 -0.07 7.11 -8.52
C HIS A 81 -0.44 5.63 -8.55
N GLU A 82 0.06 4.89 -9.54
CA GLU A 82 -0.17 3.44 -9.62
C GLU A 82 0.53 2.72 -8.46
N PHE A 83 1.76 3.11 -8.13
CA PHE A 83 2.47 2.56 -6.97
C PHE A 83 1.66 2.69 -5.68
N ALA A 84 1.12 3.88 -5.40
CA ALA A 84 0.32 4.13 -4.21
C ALA A 84 -0.95 3.24 -4.16
N GLU A 85 -1.64 3.09 -5.29
CA GLU A 85 -2.83 2.23 -5.39
C GLU A 85 -2.48 0.75 -5.17
N ARG A 86 -1.42 0.24 -5.82
CA ARG A 86 -0.97 -1.14 -5.69
C ARG A 86 -0.49 -1.45 -4.27
N TRP A 87 0.26 -0.54 -3.67
CA TRP A 87 0.74 -0.67 -2.30
C TRP A 87 -0.43 -0.73 -1.31
N LEU A 88 -1.44 0.13 -1.48
CA LEU A 88 -2.64 0.11 -0.66
C LEU A 88 -3.40 -1.21 -0.78
N ARG A 89 -3.61 -1.65 -2.01
CA ARG A 89 -4.32 -2.91 -2.27
C ARG A 89 -3.59 -4.07 -1.61
N TYR A 90 -2.26 -4.11 -1.71
CA TYR A 90 -1.43 -5.10 -1.02
C TYR A 90 -1.60 -5.02 0.49
N PHE A 91 -1.45 -3.84 1.09
CA PHE A 91 -1.59 -3.63 2.55
C PHE A 91 -2.97 -4.07 3.08
N LEU A 92 -4.04 -3.77 2.35
CA LEU A 92 -5.40 -4.18 2.71
C LEU A 92 -5.58 -5.71 2.64
N LEU A 93 -5.05 -6.36 1.60
CA LEU A 93 -5.10 -7.83 1.49
C LEU A 93 -4.31 -8.52 2.61
N GLU A 94 -3.17 -7.95 2.99
CA GLU A 94 -2.30 -8.47 4.05
C GLU A 94 -2.95 -8.42 5.42
N ALA A 95 -3.55 -7.28 5.77
CA ALA A 95 -4.27 -7.18 7.03
C ALA A 95 -5.51 -8.09 7.08
N PHE A 96 -5.99 -8.59 5.94
CA PHE A 96 -6.95 -9.71 5.89
C PHE A 96 -6.32 -11.06 6.22
N GLN A 97 -5.17 -11.39 5.63
CA GLN A 97 -4.48 -12.65 5.90
C GLN A 97 -4.13 -12.81 7.37
N ILE A 98 -3.65 -11.75 8.02
CA ILE A 98 -3.28 -11.76 9.44
C ILE A 98 -4.52 -11.94 10.32
N SER A 99 -5.65 -11.32 9.96
CA SER A 99 -6.91 -11.47 10.69
C SER A 99 -7.48 -12.90 10.61
N CYS A 100 -7.42 -13.53 9.43
CA CYS A 100 -7.92 -14.89 9.24
C CYS A 100 -7.00 -16.00 9.79
N THR A 101 -5.70 -15.77 9.91
CA THR A 101 -4.77 -16.79 10.48
C THR A 101 -4.76 -16.82 12.01
N CYS A 102 -5.47 -15.88 12.66
CA CYS A 102 -5.60 -15.81 14.11
C CYS A 102 -6.90 -16.47 14.64
N PHE A 103 -7.59 -17.28 13.81
CA PHE A 103 -8.81 -18.01 14.19
C PHE A 103 -8.68 -19.52 13.98
#